data_AF-G7EKW0-F1
#
_entry.id   AF-G7EKW0-F1
#
_cell.length_a   1.000
_cell.length_b   1.000
_cell.length_c   1.000
_cell.angle_alpha   90.00
_cell.angle_beta   90.00
_cell.angle_gamma   90.00
#
_symmetry.space_group_name_H-M   'P 1'
#
loop_
_entity.id
_entity.type
_entity.pdbx_description
1 polymer ?
#
loop_
_entity_poly.entity_id
_entity_poly.type
_entity_poly.pdbx_seq_one_letter_code
_entity_poly.pdbx_strand_id
1 'polypeptide(L)'
;MTKATNLSTSQQLIKHILLWTVFGYCYQSAITLLVKMASDAQPENPLITALVYCVGFNILAAHLITKYDKHWPVIGSIYIGCVGLLGVPYLLFGESALLAIPLLAGILFSLPLCSYIVGLIKLKLSKN
;
A
#
# COMPACT_ATOMS: atom_id res chain seq x y z
N MET A 1 21.47 -3.00 -21.63
CA MET A 1 20.91 -4.16 -22.34
C MET A 1 19.93 -4.87 -21.43
N THR A 2 18.64 -4.86 -21.75
CA THR A 2 17.67 -5.72 -21.09
C THR A 2 17.01 -6.53 -22.17
N LYS A 3 17.41 -7.81 -22.28
CA LYS A 3 16.72 -8.78 -23.13
C LYS A 3 15.24 -8.74 -22.75
N ALA A 4 14.37 -8.46 -23.71
CA ALA A 4 12.94 -8.67 -23.56
C ALA A 4 12.74 -10.18 -23.37
N THR A 5 12.75 -10.63 -22.12
CA THR A 5 12.32 -11.98 -21.79
C THR A 5 10.80 -11.98 -22.01
N ASN A 6 10.37 -12.67 -23.08
CA ASN A 6 8.97 -13.02 -23.31
C ASN A 6 8.53 -13.98 -22.19
N LEU A 7 8.33 -13.44 -20.99
CA LEU A 7 7.76 -14.16 -19.86
C LEU A 7 6.33 -14.52 -20.22
N SER A 8 5.92 -15.76 -19.95
CA SER A 8 4.52 -16.12 -20.06
C SER A 8 3.68 -15.30 -19.07
N THR A 9 2.39 -15.12 -19.35
CA THR A 9 1.47 -14.38 -18.47
C THR A 9 1.53 -14.90 -17.04
N SER A 10 1.61 -16.21 -16.84
CA SER A 10 1.73 -16.83 -15.52
C SER A 10 3.02 -16.42 -14.79
N GLN A 11 4.15 -16.36 -15.48
CA GLN A 11 5.42 -15.93 -14.88
C GLN A 11 5.42 -14.44 -14.51
N GLN A 12 4.79 -13.60 -15.34
CA GLN A 12 4.59 -12.18 -15.01
C GLN A 12 3.74 -12.05 -13.74
N LEU A 13 2.62 -12.79 -13.68
CA LEU A 13 1.69 -12.74 -12.55
C LEU A 13 2.36 -13.16 -11.24
N ILE A 14 3.16 -14.24 -11.25
CA ILE A 14 3.95 -14.68 -10.09
C ILE A 14 4.93 -13.58 -9.64
N LYS A 15 5.63 -12.95 -10.59
CA LYS A 15 6.56 -11.86 -10.29
C LYS A 15 5.84 -10.68 -9.61
N HIS A 16 4.67 -10.29 -10.10
CA HIS A 16 3.87 -9.23 -9.52
C HIS A 16 3.38 -9.60 -8.12
N ILE A 17 2.85 -10.80 -7.92
CA ILE A 17 2.40 -11.27 -6.59
C ILE A 17 3.54 -11.28 -5.58
N LEU A 18 4.73 -11.76 -5.95
CA LEU A 18 5.89 -11.76 -5.07
C LEU A 18 6.31 -10.34 -4.68
N LEU A 19 6.37 -9.43 -5.66
CA LEU A 19 6.66 -8.02 -5.42
C LEU A 19 5.63 -7.41 -4.45
N TRP A 20 4.34 -7.60 -4.73
CA TRP A 20 3.27 -7.05 -3.92
C TRP A 20 3.23 -7.65 -2.51
N THR A 21 3.59 -8.93 -2.35
CA THR A 21 3.63 -9.58 -1.03
C THR A 21 4.73 -8.99 -0.16
N VAL A 22 5.95 -8.84 -0.71
CA VAL A 22 7.06 -8.18 0.01
C VAL A 22 6.69 -6.73 0.33
N PHE A 23 6.12 -6.02 -0.64
CA PHE A 23 5.68 -4.64 -0.42
C PHE A 23 4.57 -4.53 0.62
N GLY A 24 3.64 -5.49 0.67
CA GLY A 24 2.59 -5.61 1.68
C GLY A 24 3.16 -5.75 3.10
N TYR A 25 4.19 -6.57 3.28
CA TYR A 25 4.88 -6.69 4.57
C TYR A 25 5.55 -5.37 5.00
N CYS A 26 6.28 -4.71 4.09
CA CYS A 26 6.87 -3.40 4.38
C CYS A 26 5.80 -2.34 4.69
N TYR A 27 4.69 -2.39 3.96
CA TYR A 27 3.56 -1.50 4.14
C TYR A 27 2.91 -1.68 5.52
N GLN A 28 2.71 -2.92 5.97
CA GLN A 28 2.22 -3.23 7.31
C GLN A 28 3.09 -2.62 8.41
N SER A 29 4.42 -2.79 8.28
CA SER A 29 5.39 -2.26 9.23
C SER A 29 5.31 -0.73 9.31
N ALA A 30 5.24 -0.06 8.16
CA ALA A 30 5.16 1.39 8.09
C ALA A 30 3.85 1.92 8.68
N ILE A 31 2.71 1.29 8.38
CA ILE A 31 1.41 1.69 8.93
C ILE A 31 1.40 1.52 10.45
N THR A 32 1.91 0.39 10.95
CA THR A 32 2.01 0.15 12.40
C THR A 32 2.85 1.23 13.09
N LEU A 33 3.98 1.62 12.48
CA LEU A 33 4.82 2.70 12.99
C LEU A 33 4.07 4.04 13.00
N LEU A 34 3.35 4.38 11.93
CA LEU A 34 2.60 5.65 11.84
C LEU A 34 1.47 5.73 12.86
N VAL A 35 0.76 4.63 13.09
CA VAL A 35 -0.28 4.54 14.13
C VAL A 35 0.34 4.71 15.51
N LYS A 36 1.49 4.08 15.76
CA LYS A 36 2.22 4.25 17.02
C LYS A 36 2.70 5.69 17.20
N MET A 37 3.28 6.30 16.18
CA MET A 37 3.68 7.72 16.20
C MET A 37 2.49 8.65 16.48
N ALA A 38 1.33 8.39 15.88
CA ALA A 38 0.12 9.15 16.16
C ALA A 38 -0.36 9.00 17.61
N SER A 39 -0.22 7.81 18.19
CA SER A 39 -0.52 7.57 19.61
C SER A 39 0.48 8.26 20.54
N ASP A 40 1.78 8.19 20.22
CA ASP A 40 2.86 8.76 21.03
C ASP A 40 2.81 10.30 21.06
N ALA A 41 2.22 10.92 20.05
CA ALA A 41 2.00 12.37 19.99
C ALA A 41 0.90 12.89 20.94
N GLN A 42 0.17 11.99 21.63
CA GLN A 42 -0.95 12.32 22.54
C GLN A 42 -1.94 13.38 21.99
N PRO A 43 -2.44 13.24 20.75
CA PRO A 43 -3.36 14.20 20.17
C PRO A 43 -4.75 14.13 20.83
N GLU A 44 -5.52 15.22 20.73
CA GLU A 44 -6.93 15.24 21.18
C GLU A 44 -7.79 14.20 20.46
N ASN A 45 -7.45 13.86 19.21
CA ASN A 45 -8.12 12.82 18.44
C ASN A 45 -7.13 11.83 17.78
N PRO A 46 -6.72 10.76 18.49
CA PRO A 46 -5.73 9.79 18.01
C PRO A 46 -6.10 9.08 16.71
N LEU A 47 -7.38 8.75 16.53
CA LEU A 47 -7.85 7.99 15.36
C LEU A 47 -7.79 8.83 14.08
N ILE A 48 -8.19 10.10 14.16
CA ILE A 48 -8.10 11.04 13.03
C ILE A 48 -6.64 11.32 12.69
N THR A 49 -5.80 11.60 13.70
CA THR A 49 -4.37 11.84 13.47
C THR A 49 -3.68 10.64 12.80
N ALA A 50 -3.96 9.42 13.29
CA ALA A 50 -3.44 8.20 12.68
C ALA A 50 -3.91 8.03 11.23
N LEU A 51 -5.19 8.31 10.95
CA LEU A 51 -5.73 8.25 9.59
C LEU A 51 -5.03 9.23 8.66
N VAL A 52 -4.83 10.49 9.08
CA VAL A 52 -4.14 11.51 8.29
C VAL A 52 -2.71 11.09 7.97
N TYR A 53 -1.98 10.58 8.97
CA TYR A 53 -0.60 10.09 8.77
C TYR A 53 -0.56 8.93 7.78
N CYS A 54 -1.46 7.96 7.93
CA CYS A 54 -1.53 6.80 7.03
C CYS A 54 -1.96 7.20 5.61
N VAL A 55 -2.89 8.15 5.44
CA VAL A 55 -3.29 8.67 4.13
C VAL A 55 -2.14 9.43 3.46
N GLY A 56 -1.41 10.25 4.21
CA GLY A 56 -0.20 10.91 3.71
C GLY A 56 0.84 9.89 3.22
N PHE A 57 1.05 8.83 4.00
CA PHE A 57 1.92 7.73 3.59
C PHE A 57 1.38 6.95 2.38
N ASN A 58 0.07 6.81 2.22
CA ASN A 58 -0.52 6.16 1.06
C ASN A 58 -0.21 6.88 -0.26
N ILE A 59 0.00 8.19 -0.25
CA ILE A 59 0.48 8.94 -1.42
C ILE A 59 1.91 8.51 -1.77
N LEU A 60 2.78 8.37 -0.77
CA LEU A 60 4.14 7.88 -0.96
C LEU A 60 4.15 6.41 -1.44
N ALA A 61 3.36 5.55 -0.81
CA ALA A 61 3.22 4.16 -1.20
C ALA A 61 2.69 4.04 -2.64
N ALA A 62 1.66 4.81 -3.00
CA ALA A 62 1.14 4.92 -4.36
C ALA A 62 2.21 5.38 -5.36
N HIS A 63 3.06 6.33 -4.99
CA HIS A 63 4.20 6.73 -5.81
C HIS A 63 5.16 5.57 -6.08
N LEU A 64 5.49 4.77 -5.06
CA LEU A 64 6.36 3.61 -5.22
C LEU A 64 5.69 2.50 -6.04
N ILE A 65 4.44 2.16 -5.74
CA ILE A 65 3.66 1.15 -6.47
C ILE A 65 3.62 1.49 -7.97
N THR A 66 3.21 2.71 -8.33
CA THR A 66 3.17 3.16 -9.73
C THR A 66 4.56 3.36 -10.37
N LYS A 67 5.63 3.40 -9.56
CA LYS A 67 7.00 3.46 -10.07
C LYS A 67 7.50 2.06 -10.47
N TYR A 68 7.25 1.06 -9.63
CA TYR A 68 7.79 -0.30 -9.81
C TYR A 68 6.81 -1.26 -10.50
N ASP A 69 5.51 -1.04 -10.38
CA ASP A 69 4.47 -1.76 -11.12
C ASP A 69 3.88 -0.85 -12.21
N LYS A 70 4.24 -1.16 -13.46
CA LYS A 70 3.76 -0.44 -14.64
C LYS A 70 2.52 -1.07 -15.27
N HIS A 71 2.18 -2.30 -14.92
CA HIS A 71 1.08 -3.00 -15.54
C HIS A 71 -0.19 -2.74 -14.74
N TRP A 72 -0.23 -3.14 -13.48
CA TRP A 72 -1.47 -3.16 -12.69
C TRP A 72 -1.33 -2.48 -11.32
N PRO A 73 -0.94 -1.19 -11.27
CA PRO A 73 -0.66 -0.52 -10.00
C PRO A 73 -1.88 -0.43 -9.07
N VAL A 74 -3.09 -0.24 -9.61
CA VAL A 74 -4.31 -0.18 -8.78
C VAL A 74 -4.65 -1.55 -8.20
N ILE A 75 -4.60 -2.62 -9.01
CA ILE A 75 -4.85 -3.99 -8.53
C ILE A 75 -3.78 -4.39 -7.50
N GLY A 76 -2.51 -4.08 -7.79
CA GLY A 76 -1.40 -4.30 -6.87
C GLY A 76 -1.61 -3.58 -5.55
N SER A 77 -2.10 -2.33 -5.58
CA SER A 77 -2.38 -1.57 -4.35
C SER A 77 -3.50 -2.18 -3.50
N ILE A 78 -4.54 -2.75 -4.13
CA ILE A 78 -5.60 -3.48 -3.41
C ILE A 78 -5.01 -4.72 -2.75
N TYR A 79 -4.21 -5.50 -3.50
CA TYR A 79 -3.54 -6.68 -2.96
C TYR A 79 -2.60 -6.32 -1.79
N ILE A 80 -1.76 -5.30 -1.96
CA ILE A 80 -0.83 -4.80 -0.94
C ILE A 80 -1.60 -4.36 0.31
N GLY A 81 -2.70 -3.64 0.15
CA GLY A 81 -3.56 -3.21 1.25
C GLY A 81 -4.15 -4.40 2.00
N CYS A 82 -4.78 -5.34 1.29
CA CYS A 82 -5.40 -6.52 1.91
C CYS A 82 -4.36 -7.42 2.59
N VAL A 83 -3.29 -7.79 1.89
CA VAL A 83 -2.26 -8.66 2.45
C VAL A 83 -1.50 -7.95 3.57
N GLY A 84 -1.14 -6.68 3.39
CA GLY A 84 -0.40 -5.93 4.39
C GLY A 84 -1.22 -5.60 5.64
N LEU A 85 -2.51 -5.26 5.52
CA LEU A 85 -3.30 -4.82 6.67
C LEU A 85 -4.17 -5.91 7.30
N LEU A 86 -4.45 -6.99 6.57
CA LEU A 86 -5.22 -8.13 7.08
C LEU A 86 -4.32 -9.36 7.22
N GLY A 87 -3.71 -9.79 6.12
CA GLY A 87 -2.96 -11.05 6.06
C GLY A 87 -1.76 -11.09 7.02
N VAL A 88 -0.82 -10.17 6.84
CA VAL A 88 0.42 -10.09 7.64
C VAL A 88 0.15 -9.96 9.15
N PRO A 89 -0.65 -8.99 9.64
CA PRO A 89 -0.85 -8.84 11.08
C PRO A 89 -1.61 -10.03 11.67
N TYR A 90 -2.62 -10.56 10.97
CA TYR A 90 -3.37 -11.72 11.43
C TYR A 90 -2.48 -12.97 11.53
N LEU A 91 -1.65 -13.24 10.51
CA LEU A 91 -0.79 -14.42 10.48
C LEU A 91 0.34 -14.37 11.51
N LEU A 92 0.87 -13.18 11.81
CA LEU A 92 2.02 -13.02 12.71
C LEU A 92 1.62 -12.79 14.17
N PHE A 93 0.50 -12.11 14.42
CA PHE A 93 0.15 -11.60 15.74
C PHE A 93 -1.32 -11.87 16.13
N GLY A 94 -2.13 -12.45 15.24
CA GLY A 94 -3.54 -12.76 15.48
C GLY A 94 -4.48 -11.56 15.31
N GLU A 95 -5.75 -11.74 15.70
CA GLU A 95 -6.81 -10.75 15.51
C GLU A 95 -6.57 -9.43 16.25
N SER A 96 -5.90 -9.47 17.41
CA SER A 96 -5.63 -8.29 18.23
C SER A 96 -4.69 -7.28 17.58
N ALA A 97 -3.95 -7.69 16.54
CA ALA A 97 -3.06 -6.80 15.78
C ALA A 97 -3.76 -6.11 14.60
N LEU A 98 -5.04 -6.40 14.36
CA LEU A 98 -5.81 -5.71 13.34
C LEU A 98 -6.10 -4.27 13.79
N LEU A 99 -6.06 -3.36 12.83
CA LEU A 99 -6.42 -1.96 13.05
C LEU A 99 -7.91 -1.84 13.35
N ALA A 100 -8.29 -0.80 14.09
CA ALA A 100 -9.68 -0.45 14.28
C ALA A 100 -10.40 -0.31 12.93
N ILE A 101 -11.60 -0.89 12.81
CA ILE A 101 -12.34 -0.99 11.55
C ILE A 101 -12.42 0.34 10.76
N PRO A 102 -12.71 1.50 11.39
CA PRO A 102 -12.76 2.77 10.65
C PRO A 102 -11.42 3.18 10.04
N LEU A 103 -10.33 2.98 10.79
CA LEU A 103 -8.98 3.28 10.35
C LEU A 103 -8.56 2.33 9.22
N LEU A 104 -8.81 1.03 9.39
CA LEU A 104 -8.56 0.01 8.39
C LEU A 104 -9.29 0.29 7.09
N ALA A 105 -10.59 0.57 7.14
CA ALA A 105 -11.40 0.88 5.96
C ALA A 105 -10.90 2.13 5.25
N GLY A 106 -10.57 3.20 5.99
CA GLY A 106 -10.03 4.44 5.43
C GLY A 106 -8.70 4.22 4.71
N ILE A 107 -7.80 3.41 5.28
CA ILE A 107 -6.50 3.11 4.67
C ILE A 107 -6.67 2.21 3.44
N LEU A 108 -7.50 1.16 3.53
CA LEU A 108 -7.77 0.24 2.41
C LEU A 108 -8.42 0.94 1.21
N PHE A 109 -9.30 1.92 1.45
CA PHE A 109 -9.92 2.68 0.36
C PHE A 109 -8.98 3.74 -0.22
N SER A 110 -8.22 4.43 0.64
CA SER A 110 -7.34 5.52 0.19
C SER A 110 -6.14 5.02 -0.61
N LEU A 111 -5.58 3.84 -0.32
CA LEU A 111 -4.40 3.34 -1.04
C LEU A 111 -4.65 3.12 -2.56
N PRO A 112 -5.74 2.44 -2.99
CA PRO A 112 -6.10 2.35 -4.40
C PRO A 112 -6.42 3.69 -5.04
N LEU A 113 -7.11 4.58 -4.32
CA LEU A 113 -7.42 5.93 -4.80
C LEU A 113 -6.13 6.73 -5.06
N CYS A 114 -5.18 6.74 -4.11
CA CYS A 114 -3.88 7.37 -4.27
C CYS A 114 -3.11 6.76 -5.44
N SER A 115 -3.13 5.43 -5.59
CA SER A 115 -2.45 4.74 -6.69
C SER A 115 -3.02 5.12 -8.05
N TYR A 116 -4.33 5.25 -8.15
CA TYR A 116 -5.01 5.73 -9.35
C TYR A 116 -4.63 7.18 -9.67
N ILE A 117 -4.73 8.10 -8.70
CA ILE A 117 -4.42 9.52 -8.88
C ILE A 117 -2.95 9.73 -9.28
N VAL A 118 -2.01 9.09 -8.57
CA VAL A 118 -0.58 9.20 -8.89
C VAL A 118 -0.27 8.61 -10.27
N GLY A 119 -0.97 7.53 -10.66
CA GLY A 119 -0.90 6.98 -12.00
C GLY A 119 -1.28 8.00 -13.07
N LEU A 120 -2.41 8.69 -12.90
CA LEU A 120 -2.86 9.75 -13.81
C LEU A 120 -1.87 10.91 -13.90
N ILE A 121 -1.33 11.36 -12.75
CA ILE A 121 -0.34 12.44 -12.71
C ILE A 121 0.92 12.05 -13.52
N LYS A 122 1.42 10.82 -13.34
CA LYS A 122 2.60 10.34 -14.06
C LYS A 122 2.35 10.20 -15.57
N LEU A 123 1.16 9.76 -15.97
CA LEU A 123 0.77 9.70 -17.38
C LEU A 123 0.73 11.09 -18.01
N LYS A 124 0.25 12.09 -17.29
CA LYS A 124 0.22 13.48 -17.76
C LYS A 124 1.62 14.06 -17.89
N LEU A 125 2.48 13.85 -16.91
CA LEU A 125 3.88 14.32 -16.92
C LEU A 125 4.71 13.68 -18.03
N SER A 126 4.47 12.40 -18.36
CA SER A 126 5.19 11.71 -19.44
C SER A 126 4.81 12.17 -20.84
N LYS A 127 3.70 12.91 -21.00
CA LYS A 127 3.20 13.40 -22.30
C LYS A 127 3.66 14.83 -22.61
N ASN A 128 4.21 15.54 -21.64
CA ASN A 128 4.84 16.86 -21.78
C ASN A 128 6.35 16.70 -21.90
#